data_AF-A0A8H7NHJ6-F1
#
_entry.id   AF-A0A8H7NHJ6-F1
#
_cell.length_a   1.000
_cell.length_b   1.000
_cell.length_c   1.000
_cell.angle_alpha   90.00
_cell.angle_beta   90.00
_cell.angle_gamma   90.00
#
_symmetry.space_group_name_H-M   'P 1'
#
loop_
_entity.id
_entity.type
_entity.pdbx_description
1 polymer ?
#
loop_
_entity_poly.entity_id
_entity_poly.type
_entity_poly.pdbx_seq_one_letter_code
_entity_poly.pdbx_strand_id
1 'polypeptide(L)'
;MVKAMSSLALLNLSRLLRIPTIAEVILSFLTLADIVILHRVCQALRDTVQSQHRSRLNANHLLGAFVKDCALFRYNLAFYNGLLVGGAILEFLERRHNTVPRLDVLLEGGPCTTNFIDYLCLKEHYISLDDGDSTLVLHRPTSSDRTIHITTSDTIPIHALLRSSCTTAELSFMS
;
A
#
# COMPACT_ATOMS: atom_id res chain seq x y z
N MET A 1 18.98 -16.74 -19.96
CA MET A 1 19.06 -18.22 -20.03
C MET A 1 18.47 -18.77 -18.74
N VAL A 2 17.15 -19.02 -18.68
CA VAL A 2 16.47 -19.52 -17.48
C VAL A 2 16.62 -21.04 -17.48
N LYS A 3 17.41 -21.58 -16.53
CA LYS A 3 17.56 -23.03 -16.33
C LYS A 3 16.18 -23.61 -16.00
N ALA A 4 15.74 -24.60 -16.78
CA ALA A 4 14.53 -25.35 -16.50
C ALA A 4 14.66 -26.01 -15.11
N MET A 5 13.87 -25.54 -14.15
CA MET A 5 13.69 -26.24 -12.87
C MET A 5 13.03 -27.60 -13.14
N SER A 6 13.60 -28.67 -12.58
CA SER A 6 13.04 -30.01 -12.71
C SER A 6 11.67 -30.11 -12.02
N SER A 7 10.77 -30.94 -12.56
CA SER A 7 9.42 -31.19 -12.00
C SER A 7 9.45 -31.56 -10.50
N LEU A 8 10.51 -32.28 -10.07
CA LEU A 8 10.74 -32.63 -8.67
C LEU A 8 11.05 -31.41 -7.79
N ALA A 9 11.82 -30.45 -8.31
CA ALA A 9 12.13 -29.21 -7.60
C ALA A 9 10.88 -28.34 -7.41
N LEU A 10 10.01 -28.26 -8.42
CA LEU A 10 8.72 -27.56 -8.32
C LEU A 10 7.77 -28.22 -7.31
N LEU A 11 7.75 -29.55 -7.25
CA LEU A 11 6.94 -30.30 -6.28
C LEU A 11 7.45 -30.14 -4.84
N ASN A 12 8.77 -30.09 -4.64
CA ASN A 12 9.34 -29.83 -3.33
C ASN A 12 9.10 -28.38 -2.90
N LEU A 13 9.23 -27.43 -3.82
CA LEU A 13 8.98 -26.02 -3.56
C LEU A 13 7.50 -25.77 -3.23
N SER A 14 6.55 -26.49 -3.85
CA SER A 14 5.13 -26.41 -3.50
C SER A 14 4.81 -26.97 -2.12
N ARG A 15 5.50 -28.03 -1.70
CA ARG A 15 5.39 -28.55 -0.33
C ARG A 15 5.97 -27.59 0.70
N LEU A 16 7.11 -26.97 0.40
CA LEU A 16 7.74 -25.98 1.28
C LEU A 16 6.89 -24.71 1.42
N LEU A 17 6.28 -24.23 0.33
CA LEU A 17 5.39 -23.07 0.37
C LEU A 17 4.06 -23.33 1.09
N ARG A 18 3.69 -24.58 1.40
CA ARG A 18 2.54 -24.88 2.27
C ARG A 18 2.81 -24.60 3.75
N ILE A 19 4.08 -24.55 4.16
CA ILE A 19 4.46 -24.20 5.53
C ILE A 19 4.55 -22.67 5.61
N PRO A 20 3.71 -21.99 6.42
CA PRO A 20 3.58 -20.53 6.38
C PRO A 20 4.89 -19.78 6.61
N THR A 21 5.70 -20.21 7.58
CA THR A 21 7.00 -19.59 7.92
C THR A 21 8.03 -19.74 6.81
N ILE A 22 8.10 -20.91 6.17
CA ILE A 22 9.01 -21.13 5.04
C ILE A 22 8.53 -20.34 3.82
N ALA A 23 7.22 -20.29 3.60
CA ALA A 23 6.64 -19.47 2.54
C ALA A 23 6.96 -17.99 2.74
N GLU A 24 6.86 -17.49 3.96
CA GLU A 24 7.17 -16.11 4.30
C GLU A 24 8.63 -15.76 3.99
N VAL A 25 9.56 -16.63 4.37
CA VAL A 25 11.00 -16.48 4.07
C VAL A 25 11.27 -16.55 2.57
N ILE A 26 10.72 -17.52 1.85
CA ILE A 26 10.96 -17.63 0.39
C ILE A 26 10.37 -16.41 -0.33
N LEU A 27 9.15 -16.01 0.02
CA LEU A 27 8.48 -14.90 -0.64
C LEU A 27 9.09 -13.55 -0.23
N SER A 28 9.84 -13.41 0.87
CA SER A 28 10.51 -12.13 1.20
C SER A 28 11.67 -11.83 0.25
N PHE A 29 12.27 -12.86 -0.37
CA PHE A 29 13.32 -12.69 -1.38
C PHE A 29 12.81 -12.44 -2.80
N LEU A 30 11.51 -12.57 -3.05
CA LEU A 30 10.91 -12.41 -4.37
C LEU A 30 10.30 -11.02 -4.52
N THR A 31 10.51 -10.35 -5.65
CA THR A 31 9.79 -9.11 -5.98
C THR A 31 8.32 -9.41 -6.33
N LEU A 32 7.51 -8.37 -6.54
CA LEU A 32 6.15 -8.53 -7.06
C LEU A 32 6.16 -9.17 -8.45
N ALA A 33 7.09 -8.74 -9.32
CA ALA A 33 7.26 -9.30 -10.65
C ALA A 33 7.61 -10.80 -10.60
N ASP A 34 8.51 -11.19 -9.70
CA ASP A 34 8.91 -12.59 -9.53
C ASP A 34 7.74 -13.46 -9.07
N ILE A 35 6.87 -12.95 -8.19
CA ILE A 35 5.65 -13.66 -7.78
C ILE A 35 4.70 -13.84 -8.97
N VAL A 36 4.50 -12.81 -9.79
CA VAL A 36 3.64 -12.89 -10.98
C VAL A 36 4.19 -13.91 -11.97
N ILE A 37 5.51 -13.95 -12.17
CA ILE A 37 6.18 -14.95 -13.01
C ILE A 37 6.01 -16.36 -12.43
N LEU A 38 6.24 -16.52 -11.13
CA LEU A 38 6.07 -17.81 -10.44
C LEU A 38 4.64 -18.34 -10.57
N HIS A 39 3.65 -17.46 -10.45
CA HIS A 39 2.24 -17.76 -10.64
C HIS A 39 1.90 -18.21 -12.07
N ARG A 40 2.61 -17.70 -13.08
CA ARG A 40 2.43 -18.09 -14.49
C ARG A 40 3.12 -19.40 -14.84
N VAL A 41 4.30 -19.66 -14.28
CA VAL A 41 5.14 -20.80 -14.65
C VAL A 41 4.76 -22.07 -13.90
N CYS A 42 4.20 -21.97 -12.69
CA CYS A 42 3.87 -23.14 -11.88
C CYS A 42 2.44 -23.14 -11.37
N GLN A 43 1.57 -23.90 -12.05
CA GLN A 43 0.16 -24.05 -11.68
C GLN A 43 -0.01 -24.72 -10.30
N ALA A 44 0.89 -25.63 -9.91
CA ALA A 44 0.87 -26.24 -8.58
C ALA A 44 1.22 -25.26 -7.44
N LEU A 45 1.88 -24.15 -7.76
CA LEU A 45 2.18 -23.06 -6.83
C LEU A 45 1.15 -21.95 -6.85
N ARG A 46 0.26 -21.95 -7.84
CA ARG A 46 -0.72 -20.89 -8.07
C ARG A 46 -1.50 -20.56 -6.82
N ASP A 47 -2.16 -21.55 -6.22
CA ASP A 47 -3.08 -21.34 -5.11
C ASP A 47 -2.36 -20.92 -3.83
N THR A 48 -1.19 -21.50 -3.59
CA THR A 48 -0.35 -21.20 -2.42
C THR A 48 0.30 -19.82 -2.53
N VAL A 49 0.83 -19.48 -3.70
CA VAL A 49 1.37 -18.15 -3.97
C VAL A 49 0.26 -17.12 -3.94
N GLN A 50 -0.93 -17.43 -4.46
CA GLN A 50 -2.07 -16.51 -4.47
C GLN A 50 -2.65 -16.27 -3.08
N SER A 51 -2.73 -17.28 -2.21
CA SER A 51 -3.19 -17.10 -0.82
C SER A 51 -2.21 -16.26 -0.02
N GLN A 52 -0.91 -16.53 -0.15
CA GLN A 52 0.16 -15.76 0.50
C GLN A 52 0.31 -14.35 -0.07
N HIS A 53 0.07 -14.19 -1.37
CA HIS A 53 0.05 -12.87 -2.01
C HIS A 53 -1.16 -12.06 -1.56
N ARG A 54 -2.33 -12.67 -1.40
CA ARG A 54 -3.53 -12.01 -0.86
C ARG A 54 -3.34 -11.57 0.59
N SER A 55 -2.66 -12.35 1.42
CA SER A 55 -2.37 -11.94 2.81
C SER A 55 -1.31 -10.83 2.84
N ARG A 56 -0.28 -10.90 1.99
CA ARG A 56 0.82 -9.92 1.96
C ARG A 56 0.48 -8.61 1.29
N LEU A 57 -0.29 -8.62 0.21
CA LEU A 57 -0.81 -7.40 -0.43
C LEU A 57 -2.14 -6.94 0.15
N ASN A 58 -2.40 -7.27 1.40
CA ASN A 58 -3.57 -6.74 2.07
C ASN A 58 -3.29 -5.31 2.52
N ALA A 59 -3.80 -4.33 1.78
CA ALA A 59 -3.69 -2.91 2.14
C ALA A 59 -4.20 -2.63 3.57
N ASN A 60 -5.10 -3.44 4.12
CA ASN A 60 -5.57 -3.28 5.50
C ASN A 60 -4.45 -3.51 6.53
N HIS A 61 -3.42 -4.29 6.21
CA HIS A 61 -2.27 -4.46 7.10
C HIS A 61 -1.45 -3.17 7.21
N LEU A 62 -1.23 -2.49 6.07
CA LEU A 62 -0.61 -1.17 6.06
C LEU A 62 -1.53 -0.14 6.73
N LEU A 63 -2.80 -0.11 6.36
CA LEU A 63 -3.73 0.91 6.84
C LEU A 63 -4.09 0.75 8.31
N GLY A 64 -4.09 -0.47 8.86
CA GLY A 64 -4.39 -0.72 10.28
C GLY A 64 -3.41 -0.05 11.24
N ALA A 65 -2.24 0.36 10.72
CA ALA A 65 -1.28 1.20 11.43
C ALA A 65 -1.78 2.63 11.69
N PHE A 66 -2.63 3.15 10.81
CA PHE A 66 -3.06 4.55 10.74
C PHE A 66 -4.55 4.68 11.08
N VAL A 67 -5.41 3.80 10.58
CA VAL A 67 -6.86 3.92 10.72
C VAL A 67 -7.47 2.75 11.46
N LYS A 68 -8.56 3.02 12.19
CA LYS A 68 -9.32 2.01 12.92
C LYS A 68 -10.13 1.16 11.96
N ASP A 69 -10.83 1.80 11.01
CA ASP A 69 -11.62 1.12 9.99
C ASP A 69 -10.97 1.24 8.61
N CYS A 70 -10.17 0.23 8.26
CA CYS A 70 -9.50 0.16 6.96
C CYS A 70 -10.48 0.05 5.78
N ALA A 71 -11.67 -0.52 5.98
CA ALA A 71 -12.64 -0.66 4.89
C ALA A 71 -13.32 0.67 4.61
N LEU A 72 -13.77 1.36 5.67
CA LEU A 72 -14.35 2.69 5.55
C LEU A 72 -13.35 3.71 5.03
N PHE A 73 -12.09 3.65 5.47
CA PHE A 73 -11.04 4.53 4.96
C PHE A 73 -10.84 4.35 3.45
N ARG A 74 -10.68 3.11 2.98
CA ARG A 74 -10.51 2.83 1.53
C ARG A 74 -11.72 3.25 0.73
N TYR A 75 -12.92 3.05 1.27
CA TYR A 75 -14.15 3.50 0.62
C TYR A 75 -14.16 5.03 0.45
N ASN A 76 -13.87 5.78 1.52
CA ASN A 76 -13.82 7.25 1.45
C ASN A 76 -12.69 7.71 0.52
N LEU A 77 -11.51 7.09 0.59
CA LEU A 77 -10.39 7.40 -0.28
C LEU A 77 -10.77 7.24 -1.75
N ALA A 78 -11.39 6.12 -2.12
CA ALA A 78 -11.85 5.88 -3.49
C ALA A 78 -12.99 6.83 -3.89
N PHE A 79 -13.94 7.09 -2.98
CA PHE A 79 -15.08 7.98 -3.22
C PHE A 79 -14.63 9.42 -3.54
N TYR A 80 -13.61 9.92 -2.85
CA TYR A 80 -13.02 11.24 -3.09
C TYR A 80 -11.85 11.22 -4.08
N ASN A 81 -11.67 10.13 -4.83
CA ASN A 81 -10.63 9.97 -5.85
C ASN A 81 -9.20 10.22 -5.33
N GLY A 82 -8.96 9.90 -4.06
CA GLY A 82 -7.67 10.06 -3.41
C GLY A 82 -6.70 8.93 -3.74
N LEU A 83 -5.41 9.26 -3.68
CA LEU A 83 -4.33 8.32 -3.89
C LEU A 83 -3.45 8.23 -2.65
N LEU A 84 -3.01 7.02 -2.32
CA LEU A 84 -1.89 6.85 -1.41
C LEU A 84 -0.59 7.02 -2.19
N VAL A 85 0.34 7.80 -1.65
CA VAL A 85 1.63 8.09 -2.30
C VAL A 85 2.76 7.94 -1.28
N GLY A 86 3.99 8.16 -1.72
CA GLY A 86 5.16 8.27 -0.84
C GLY A 86 5.65 6.95 -0.23
N GLY A 87 6.43 7.08 0.85
CA GLY A 87 7.23 6.00 1.43
C GLY A 87 6.41 4.82 1.93
N ALA A 88 5.20 5.04 2.45
CA ALA A 88 4.35 3.97 2.95
C ALA A 88 3.96 2.98 1.85
N ILE A 89 3.66 3.48 0.64
CA ILE A 89 3.34 2.63 -0.51
C ILE A 89 4.58 1.90 -1.03
N LEU A 90 5.74 2.57 -1.06
CA LEU A 90 7.00 1.92 -1.45
C LEU A 90 7.35 0.79 -0.49
N GLU A 91 7.29 1.01 0.83
CA GLU A 91 7.54 -0.04 1.81
C GLU A 91 6.57 -1.21 1.66
N PHE A 92 5.29 -0.93 1.42
CA PHE A 92 4.29 -1.97 1.18
C PHE A 92 4.63 -2.83 -0.04
N LEU A 93 5.07 -2.22 -1.14
CA LEU A 93 5.40 -2.93 -2.38
C LEU A 93 6.73 -3.67 -2.29
N GLU A 94 7.70 -3.06 -1.61
CA GLU A 94 8.98 -3.69 -1.26
C GLU A 94 8.86 -4.72 -0.14
N ARG A 95 7.68 -4.85 0.47
CA ARG A 95 7.37 -5.78 1.56
C ARG A 95 8.24 -5.55 2.80
N ARG A 96 8.61 -4.30 3.05
CA ARG A 96 9.28 -3.88 4.29
C ARG A 96 8.26 -3.74 5.42
N HIS A 97 8.72 -3.99 6.64
CA HIS A 97 7.84 -4.05 7.80
C HIS A 97 7.49 -2.67 8.35
N ASN A 98 6.39 -2.08 7.89
CA ASN A 98 5.58 -1.06 8.60
C ASN A 98 6.37 -0.03 9.43
N THR A 99 7.50 0.44 8.91
CA THR A 99 8.45 1.31 9.60
C THR A 99 8.13 2.77 9.35
N VAL A 100 7.35 3.08 8.30
CA VAL A 100 7.00 4.47 8.01
C VAL A 100 6.04 5.01 9.09
N PRO A 101 6.40 6.10 9.79
CA PRO A 101 5.51 6.77 10.72
C PRO A 101 4.43 7.61 10.01
N ARG A 102 4.52 7.75 8.70
CA ARG A 102 3.75 8.70 7.90
C ARG A 102 3.02 8.01 6.76
N LEU A 103 1.74 8.34 6.59
CA LEU A 103 0.94 7.96 5.43
C LEU A 103 0.65 9.20 4.59
N ASP A 104 1.06 9.19 3.32
CA ASP A 104 0.80 10.31 2.41
C ASP A 104 -0.43 10.04 1.55
N VAL A 105 -1.33 11.02 1.53
CA VAL A 105 -2.57 11.00 0.76
C VAL A 105 -2.60 12.21 -0.17
N LEU A 106 -2.77 11.96 -1.46
CA LEU A 106 -2.95 12.98 -2.48
C LEU A 106 -4.42 13.08 -2.87
N LEU A 107 -4.99 14.28 -2.77
CA LEU A 107 -6.39 14.57 -3.12
C LEU A 107 -6.49 15.74 -4.10
N GLU A 108 -7.64 15.82 -4.77
CA GLU A 108 -8.00 17.00 -5.55
C GLU A 108 -8.44 18.12 -4.61
N GLY A 109 -7.90 19.32 -4.82
CA GLY A 109 -8.26 20.50 -4.04
C GLY A 109 -9.77 20.80 -4.10
N GLY A 110 -10.32 21.34 -3.01
CA GLY A 110 -11.71 21.74 -2.92
C GLY A 110 -12.55 20.89 -1.94
N PRO A 111 -13.89 20.89 -2.09
CA PRO A 111 -14.81 20.34 -1.08
C PRO A 111 -14.60 18.86 -0.77
N CYS A 112 -14.12 18.08 -1.74
CA CYS A 112 -13.82 16.67 -1.54
C CYS A 112 -12.72 16.46 -0.50
N THR A 113 -11.65 17.27 -0.55
CA THR A 113 -10.59 17.23 0.44
C THR A 113 -11.11 17.61 1.83
N THR A 114 -11.89 18.68 1.93
CA THR A 114 -12.48 19.10 3.22
C THR A 114 -13.34 18.00 3.82
N ASN A 115 -14.22 17.38 3.04
CA ASN A 115 -15.07 16.28 3.51
C ASN A 115 -14.26 15.05 3.95
N PHE A 116 -13.15 14.76 3.27
CA PHE A 116 -12.27 13.66 3.66
C PHE A 116 -11.53 13.96 4.97
N ILE A 117 -11.05 15.19 5.16
CA ILE A 117 -10.46 15.65 6.42
C ILE A 117 -11.49 15.55 7.55
N ASP A 118 -12.71 16.04 7.32
CA ASP A 118 -13.80 15.96 8.30
C ASP A 118 -14.10 14.51 8.70
N TYR A 119 -14.11 13.59 7.75
CA TYR A 119 -14.20 12.15 8.04
C TYR A 119 -13.07 11.69 8.98
N LEU A 120 -11.81 12.03 8.68
CA LEU A 120 -10.67 11.63 9.50
C LEU A 120 -10.72 12.23 10.91
N CYS A 121 -11.15 13.49 11.04
CA CYS A 121 -11.31 14.14 12.34
C CYS A 121 -12.47 13.54 13.15
N LEU A 122 -13.65 13.39 12.53
CA LEU A 122 -14.87 12.99 13.23
C LEU A 122 -14.96 11.49 13.52
N LYS A 123 -14.47 10.64 12.61
CA LYS A 123 -14.58 9.17 12.71
C LYS A 123 -13.28 8.51 13.16
N GLU A 124 -12.15 9.00 12.69
CA GLU A 124 -10.83 8.43 12.99
C GLU A 124 -10.09 9.19 14.11
N HIS A 125 -10.69 10.26 14.66
CA HIS A 125 -10.19 11.08 15.77
C HIS A 125 -8.80 11.68 15.52
N TYR A 126 -8.56 12.10 14.29
CA TYR A 126 -7.39 12.90 13.95
C TYR A 126 -7.58 14.37 14.32
N ILE A 127 -6.49 15.04 14.65
CA ILE A 127 -6.42 16.48 14.90
C ILE A 127 -5.56 17.10 13.81
N SER A 128 -6.09 18.16 13.19
CA SER A 128 -5.35 18.97 12.23
C SER A 128 -4.33 19.84 12.95
N LEU A 129 -3.06 19.65 12.60
CA LEU A 129 -2.00 20.60 12.90
C LEU A 129 -1.89 21.47 11.65
N ASP A 130 -2.43 22.68 11.73
CA ASP A 130 -2.40 23.64 10.63
C ASP A 130 -0.97 24.12 10.45
N ASP A 131 -0.30 23.58 9.44
CA ASP A 131 0.99 24.03 8.94
C ASP A 131 0.67 24.69 7.61
N GLY A 132 0.76 26.02 7.52
CA GLY A 132 0.15 26.87 6.48
C GLY A 132 0.71 26.71 5.05
N ASP A 133 0.96 25.48 4.64
CA ASP A 133 1.46 25.05 3.34
C ASP A 133 0.42 24.14 2.63
N SER A 134 0.74 23.70 1.41
CA SER A 134 -0.13 22.84 0.58
C SER A 134 -0.33 21.42 1.13
N THR A 135 0.26 21.12 2.30
CA THR A 135 0.22 19.82 2.96
C THR A 135 -0.31 19.97 4.38
N LEU A 136 -1.46 19.36 4.65
CA LEU A 136 -2.04 19.30 5.99
C LEU A 136 -1.51 18.07 6.74
N VAL A 137 -1.05 18.28 7.97
CA VAL A 137 -0.59 17.19 8.84
C VAL A 137 -1.67 16.84 9.87
N LEU A 138 -2.11 15.59 9.85
CA LEU A 138 -3.08 15.05 10.79
C LEU A 138 -2.38 14.11 11.78
N HIS A 139 -2.56 14.39 13.07
CA HIS A 139 -2.05 13.58 14.16
C HIS A 139 -3.17 12.89 14.94
N ARG A 140 -2.98 11.62 15.31
CA ARG A 140 -3.92 10.90 16.18
C ARG A 140 -3.37 10.86 17.62
N PRO A 141 -4.06 11.46 18.61
CA PRO A 141 -3.56 11.52 20.00
C PRO A 141 -3.34 10.17 20.68
N THR A 142 -4.04 9.14 20.22
CA THR A 142 -4.11 7.83 20.88
C THR A 142 -3.19 6.77 20.26
N SER A 143 -2.58 7.03 19.10
CA SER A 143 -1.62 6.11 18.48
C SER A 143 -0.22 6.72 18.47
N SER A 144 0.78 5.90 18.81
CA SER A 144 2.20 6.23 18.75
C SER A 144 2.59 6.90 17.43
N ASP A 145 3.02 8.16 17.50
CA ASP A 145 3.85 8.92 16.53
C ASP A 145 3.53 8.75 15.03
N ARG A 146 2.27 8.42 14.70
CA ARG A 146 1.85 8.13 13.33
C ARG A 146 0.95 9.22 12.80
N THR A 147 1.33 9.76 11.64
CA THR A 147 0.66 10.90 11.02
C THR A 147 0.09 10.54 9.65
N ILE A 148 -0.97 11.23 9.27
CA ILE A 148 -1.48 11.23 7.90
C ILE A 148 -1.21 12.62 7.33
N HIS A 149 -0.52 12.68 6.20
CA HIS A 149 -0.25 13.91 5.49
C HIS A 149 -1.16 13.97 4.28
N ILE A 150 -1.89 15.07 4.13
CA ILE A 150 -2.81 15.29 3.02
C ILE A 150 -2.24 16.40 2.16
N THR A 151 -1.83 16.06 0.95
CA THR A 151 -1.42 17.02 -0.07
C THR A 151 -2.57 17.23 -1.04
N THR A 152 -2.88 18.48 -1.34
CA THR A 152 -3.88 18.84 -2.34
C THR A 152 -3.23 19.10 -3.69
N SER A 153 -3.99 18.90 -4.76
CA SER A 153 -3.55 19.17 -6.13
C SER A 153 -4.64 19.89 -6.91
N ASP A 154 -4.23 20.77 -7.82
CA ASP A 154 -5.13 21.58 -8.66
C ASP A 154 -5.77 20.76 -9.80
N THR A 155 -5.37 19.50 -9.95
CA THR A 155 -5.88 18.58 -10.98
C THR A 155 -6.13 17.22 -10.36
N ILE A 156 -6.86 16.37 -11.07
CA ILE A 156 -7.11 14.98 -10.69
C ILE A 156 -5.79 14.32 -10.20
N PRO A 157 -5.76 13.67 -9.01
CA PRO A 157 -4.54 13.20 -8.35
C PRO A 157 -3.63 12.35 -9.22
N ILE A 158 -4.19 11.47 -10.07
CA ILE A 158 -3.37 10.65 -10.98
C ILE A 158 -2.62 11.49 -12.02
N HIS A 159 -3.24 12.55 -12.54
CA HIS A 159 -2.60 13.46 -13.47
C HIS A 159 -1.54 14.32 -12.78
N ALA A 160 -1.83 14.78 -11.56
CA ALA A 160 -0.86 15.51 -10.74
C ALA A 160 0.38 14.65 -10.44
N LEU A 161 0.17 13.39 -10.03
CA LEU A 161 1.23 12.44 -9.76
C LEU A 161 2.05 12.12 -11.02
N LEU A 162 1.42 11.88 -12.16
CA LEU A 162 2.12 11.62 -13.42
C LEU A 162 2.96 12.83 -13.87
N ARG A 163 2.46 14.05 -13.68
CA ARG A 163 3.21 15.28 -14.00
C ARG A 163 4.39 15.50 -13.06
N SER A 164 4.24 15.27 -11.76
CA SER A 164 5.32 15.42 -10.79
C SER A 164 6.38 14.31 -10.90
N SER A 165 6.00 13.12 -11.35
CA SER A 165 6.92 11.99 -11.54
C SER A 165 7.68 12.02 -12.88
N CYS A 166 7.30 12.86 -13.84
CA CYS A 166 8.18 13.19 -14.98
C CYS A 166 9.49 13.87 -14.54
N THR A 167 9.59 14.34 -13.29
CA THR A 167 10.81 14.88 -12.70
C THR A 167 11.54 13.90 -11.75
N THR A 168 10.88 12.86 -11.22
CA THR A 168 11.50 11.79 -10.41
C THR A 168 10.61 10.55 -10.37
N ALA A 169 11.17 9.41 -10.78
CA ALA A 169 10.45 8.16 -11.02
C ALA A 169 10.08 7.40 -9.76
N GLU A 170 8.84 7.52 -9.26
CA GLU A 170 8.24 6.58 -8.29
C GLU A 170 6.72 6.56 -8.51
N LEU A 171 6.22 5.55 -9.24
CA LEU A 171 4.78 5.30 -9.45
C LEU A 171 4.45 3.89 -9.00
N SER A 172 3.40 3.73 -8.20
CA SER A 172 2.78 2.43 -8.02
C SER A 172 1.29 2.55 -7.75
N PHE A 173 0.51 1.92 -8.61
CA PHE A 173 -0.94 1.92 -8.58
C PHE A 173 -1.46 0.72 -7.79
N MET A 174 -2.34 0.98 -6.83
CA MET A 174 -3.15 -0.05 -6.19
C MET A 174 -4.62 0.28 -6.39
N SER A 175 -5.32 -0.51 -7.20
CA SER A 175 -6.78 -0.55 -7.32
C SER A 175 -7.37 -1.65 -6.45
#